data_AF-K1P770-F1
#
_entry.id   AF-K1P770-F1
#
_cell.length_a   1.000
_cell.length_b   1.000
_cell.length_c   1.000
_cell.angle_alpha   90.00
_cell.angle_beta   90.00
_cell.angle_gamma   90.00
#
_symmetry.space_group_name_H-M   'P 1'
#
loop_
_entity.id
_entity.type
_entity.pdbx_description
1 polymer ?
#
loop_
_entity_poly.entity_id
_entity_poly.type
_entity_poly.pdbx_seq_one_letter_code
_entity_poly.pdbx_strand_id
1 'polypeptide(L)'
;MAKESDYEDTIEAIVNSGLHTMVLALGYKVGIIDAMGRLGKPSTKGEISKEAGLNQRYVEEWLLCMASKGIVQYENSKFTIMNSGYQYPSNELEWLGKFSDLSNTNQTWIENNINPAILYCQQQSHGKYVCNHRPRRN
;
A
#
# COMPACT_ATOMS: atom_id res chain seq x y z
N MET A 1 1.59 -1.51 -33.02
CA MET A 1 0.78 -0.47 -32.37
C MET A 1 -0.03 -1.15 -31.28
N ALA A 2 0.38 -1.02 -30.02
CA ALA A 2 -0.53 -1.36 -28.92
C ALA A 2 -1.71 -0.40 -29.04
N LYS A 3 -2.93 -0.95 -29.01
CA LYS A 3 -4.17 -0.20 -29.21
C LYS A 3 -4.34 0.75 -28.02
N GLU A 4 -4.73 1.99 -28.27
CA GLU A 4 -4.83 3.09 -27.28
C GLU A 4 -5.55 2.69 -25.98
N SER A 5 -6.50 1.74 -26.04
CA SER A 5 -7.18 1.14 -24.88
C SER A 5 -6.24 0.45 -23.87
N ASP A 6 -5.19 -0.21 -24.34
CA ASP A 6 -4.23 -0.96 -23.48
C ASP A 6 -3.41 0.00 -22.59
N TYR A 7 -3.19 1.22 -23.07
CA TYR A 7 -2.48 2.27 -22.31
C TYR A 7 -3.38 2.88 -21.23
N GLU A 8 -4.64 3.19 -21.55
CA GLU A 8 -5.61 3.73 -20.59
C GLU A 8 -5.88 2.72 -19.47
N ASP A 9 -6.11 1.46 -19.80
CA ASP A 9 -6.30 0.36 -18.84
C ASP A 9 -5.07 0.20 -17.94
N THR A 10 -3.86 0.33 -18.50
CA THR A 10 -2.60 0.27 -17.75
C THR A 10 -2.48 1.43 -16.75
N ILE A 11 -2.78 2.67 -17.17
CA ILE A 11 -2.74 3.83 -16.27
C ILE A 11 -3.77 3.66 -15.15
N GLU A 12 -5.00 3.29 -15.49
CA GLU A 12 -6.06 3.07 -14.50
C GLU A 12 -5.63 2.01 -13.47
N ALA A 13 -5.06 0.90 -13.92
CA ALA A 13 -4.56 -0.15 -13.04
C ALA A 13 -3.44 0.36 -12.10
N ILE A 14 -2.50 1.16 -12.60
CA ILE A 14 -1.42 1.75 -11.80
C ILE A 14 -1.98 2.72 -10.76
N VAL A 15 -2.84 3.66 -11.18
CA VAL A 15 -3.42 4.68 -10.30
C VAL A 15 -4.26 4.01 -9.21
N ASN A 16 -5.12 3.07 -9.59
CA ASN A 16 -5.93 2.32 -8.63
C ASN A 16 -5.04 1.56 -7.64
N SER A 17 -4.00 0.86 -8.11
CA SER A 17 -3.09 0.14 -7.22
C SER A 17 -2.31 1.07 -6.28
N GLY A 18 -1.88 2.23 -6.78
CA GLY A 18 -1.23 3.27 -5.97
C GLY A 18 -2.15 3.83 -4.88
N LEU A 19 -3.41 4.15 -5.21
CA LEU A 19 -4.39 4.61 -4.23
C LEU A 19 -4.63 3.56 -3.13
N HIS A 20 -4.81 2.29 -3.49
CA HIS A 20 -5.00 1.22 -2.50
C HIS A 20 -3.76 1.03 -1.62
N THR A 21 -2.56 1.20 -2.18
CA THR A 21 -1.31 1.17 -1.41
C THR A 21 -1.29 2.28 -0.35
N MET A 22 -1.72 3.50 -0.71
CA MET A 22 -1.84 4.61 0.23
C MET A 22 -2.91 4.38 1.31
N VAL A 23 -4.06 3.82 0.94
CA VAL A 23 -5.11 3.50 1.91
C VAL A 23 -4.64 2.41 2.88
N LEU A 24 -3.94 1.40 2.39
CA LEU A 24 -3.34 0.35 3.23
C LEU A 24 -2.34 0.94 4.24
N ALA A 25 -1.45 1.80 3.76
CA ALA A 25 -0.50 2.56 4.59
C ALA A 25 -1.20 3.37 5.69
N LEU A 26 -2.30 4.04 5.35
CA LEU A 26 -3.10 4.79 6.32
C LEU A 26 -3.65 3.87 7.41
N GLY A 27 -4.23 2.72 7.04
CA GLY A 27 -4.77 1.73 7.97
C GLY A 27 -3.75 1.18 8.95
N TYR A 28 -2.50 1.03 8.48
CA TYR A 28 -1.38 0.72 9.35
C TYR A 28 -1.11 1.87 10.34
N LYS A 29 -0.88 3.07 9.82
CA LYS A 29 -0.51 4.25 10.62
C LYS A 29 -1.53 4.60 11.71
N VAL A 30 -2.82 4.41 11.43
CA VAL A 30 -3.90 4.69 12.38
C VAL A 30 -4.28 3.47 13.24
N GLY A 31 -3.63 2.32 13.07
CA GLY A 31 -3.77 1.14 13.93
C GLY A 31 -4.98 0.24 13.66
N ILE A 32 -5.63 0.34 12.48
CA ILE A 32 -6.73 -0.56 12.11
C ILE A 32 -6.22 -2.00 11.94
N ILE A 33 -5.07 -2.18 11.27
CA ILE A 33 -4.46 -3.50 11.07
C ILE A 33 -4.09 -4.14 12.41
N ASP A 34 -3.48 -3.36 13.31
CA ASP A 34 -3.11 -3.85 14.64
C ASP A 34 -4.34 -4.22 15.47
N ALA A 35 -5.41 -3.44 15.40
CA ALA A 35 -6.69 -3.74 16.06
C ALA A 35 -7.28 -5.07 15.57
N MET A 36 -7.30 -5.31 14.25
CA MET A 36 -7.73 -6.58 13.68
C MET A 36 -6.82 -7.74 14.13
N GLY A 37 -5.50 -7.51 14.20
CA GLY A 37 -4.52 -8.48 14.71
C GLY A 37 -4.75 -8.84 16.18
N ARG A 38 -5.02 -7.86 17.05
CA ARG A 38 -5.36 -8.06 18.46
C ARG A 38 -6.67 -8.82 18.66
N LEU A 39 -7.68 -8.52 17.85
CA LEU A 39 -8.96 -9.24 17.89
C LEU A 39 -8.80 -10.71 17.48
N GLY A 40 -7.93 -11.01 16.53
CA GLY A 40 -7.53 -12.38 16.15
C GLY A 40 -8.66 -13.25 15.61
N LYS A 41 -9.82 -12.66 15.26
CA LYS A 41 -11.02 -13.36 14.80
C LYS A 41 -11.83 -12.48 13.82
N PRO A 42 -12.75 -13.06 13.04
CA PRO A 42 -13.70 -12.28 12.25
C PRO A 42 -14.49 -11.32 13.15
N SER A 43 -14.43 -10.03 12.86
CA SER A 43 -14.97 -8.97 13.72
C SER A 43 -15.81 -7.96 12.95
N THR A 44 -16.84 -7.45 13.59
CA THR A 44 -17.69 -6.39 13.03
C THR A 44 -16.93 -5.07 12.95
N LYS A 45 -17.36 -4.16 12.08
CA LYS A 45 -16.82 -2.79 12.01
C LYS A 45 -16.84 -2.07 13.36
N GLY A 46 -17.85 -2.31 14.20
CA GLY A 46 -17.97 -1.70 15.52
C GLY A 46 -16.96 -2.25 16.53
N GLU A 47 -16.68 -3.56 16.49
CA GLU A 47 -15.62 -4.17 17.30
C GLU A 47 -14.25 -3.63 16.90
N ILE A 48 -13.97 -3.56 15.59
CA ILE A 48 -12.69 -3.07 15.06
C ILE A 48 -12.51 -1.59 15.39
N SER A 49 -13.54 -0.76 15.20
CA SER A 49 -13.45 0.68 15.51
C SER A 49 -13.24 0.94 16.99
N LYS A 50 -13.87 0.14 17.85
CA LYS A 50 -13.69 0.22 19.31
C LYS A 50 -12.27 -0.18 19.70
N GLU A 51 -11.75 -1.27 19.13
CA GLU A 51 -10.39 -1.76 19.39
C GLU A 51 -9.31 -0.80 18.86
N ALA A 52 -9.57 -0.10 17.75
CA ALA A 52 -8.67 0.89 17.17
C ALA A 52 -8.79 2.28 17.82
N GLY A 53 -9.87 2.56 18.57
CA GLY A 53 -10.16 3.89 19.11
C GLY A 53 -10.50 4.93 18.03
N LEU A 54 -11.07 4.49 16.90
CA LEU A 54 -11.37 5.33 15.73
C LEU A 54 -12.88 5.45 15.50
N ASN A 55 -13.28 6.45 14.71
CA ASN A 55 -14.68 6.59 14.30
C ASN A 55 -15.08 5.43 13.37
N GLN A 56 -16.19 4.77 13.71
CA GLN A 56 -16.70 3.60 12.99
C GLN A 56 -16.91 3.85 11.48
N ARG A 57 -17.36 5.03 11.08
CA ARG A 57 -17.58 5.36 9.66
C ARG A 57 -16.28 5.27 8.86
N TYR A 58 -15.20 5.85 9.37
CA TYR A 58 -13.91 5.83 8.66
C TYR A 58 -13.27 4.46 8.69
N VAL A 59 -13.45 3.70 9.78
CA VAL A 59 -13.03 2.29 9.82
C VAL A 59 -13.79 1.47 8.78
N GLU A 60 -15.10 1.67 8.64
CA GLU A 60 -15.91 0.99 7.65
C GLU A 60 -15.49 1.33 6.21
N GLU A 61 -15.29 2.60 5.88
CA GLU A 61 -14.83 3.03 4.55
C GLU A 61 -13.47 2.40 4.20
N TRP A 62 -12.55 2.36 5.18
CA TRP A 62 -11.26 1.68 5.00
C TRP A 62 -11.42 0.18 4.76
N LEU A 63 -12.24 -0.50 5.57
CA LEU A 63 -12.48 -1.95 5.46
C LEU A 63 -13.10 -2.32 4.10
N LEU A 64 -14.07 -1.54 3.62
CA LEU A 64 -14.70 -1.75 2.32
C LEU A 64 -13.70 -1.52 1.17
N CYS A 65 -12.85 -0.50 1.27
CA CYS A 65 -11.79 -0.26 0.29
C CYS A 65 -10.82 -1.45 0.22
N MET A 66 -10.36 -1.98 1.37
CA MET A 66 -9.47 -3.14 1.40
C MET A 66 -10.17 -4.44 0.98
N ALA A 67 -11.49 -4.54 1.18
CA ALA A 67 -12.27 -5.67 0.69
C ALA A 67 -12.36 -5.71 -0.84
N SER A 68 -12.42 -4.56 -1.51
CA SER A 68 -12.42 -4.49 -2.98
C SER A 68 -11.14 -5.04 -3.63
N LYS A 69 -10.04 -5.15 -2.88
CA LYS A 69 -8.76 -5.74 -3.31
C LYS A 69 -8.47 -7.13 -2.73
N GLY A 70 -9.41 -7.71 -1.98
CA GLY A 70 -9.25 -9.03 -1.39
C GLY A 70 -8.25 -9.09 -0.22
N ILE A 71 -7.81 -7.95 0.31
CA ILE A 71 -6.95 -7.88 1.50
C ILE A 71 -7.78 -8.15 2.77
N VAL A 72 -9.01 -7.69 2.77
CA VAL A 72 -10.00 -7.95 3.82
C VAL A 72 -11.15 -8.76 3.23
N GLN A 73 -11.55 -9.83 3.88
CA GLN A 73 -12.75 -10.56 3.54
C GLN A 73 -13.93 -10.00 4.32
N TYR A 74 -15.07 -9.79 3.66
CA TYR A 74 -16.32 -9.42 4.29
C TYR A 74 -17.34 -10.55 4.15
N GLU A 75 -17.75 -11.14 5.28
CA GLU A 75 -18.73 -12.22 5.32
C GLU A 75 -19.58 -12.11 6.59
N ASN A 76 -20.89 -12.31 6.48
CA ASN A 76 -21.82 -12.32 7.62
C ASN A 76 -21.68 -11.09 8.53
N SER A 77 -21.55 -9.89 7.92
CA SER A 77 -21.35 -8.61 8.61
C SER A 77 -20.06 -8.50 9.44
N LYS A 78 -19.09 -9.37 9.16
CA LYS A 78 -17.77 -9.40 9.81
C LYS A 78 -16.67 -9.26 8.78
N PHE A 79 -15.56 -8.69 9.23
CA PHE A 79 -14.36 -8.47 8.47
C PHE A 79 -13.23 -9.34 9.02
N THR A 80 -12.49 -9.95 8.11
CA THR A 80 -11.32 -10.78 8.41
C THR A 80 -10.18 -10.29 7.56
N ILE A 81 -9.03 -9.99 8.16
CA ILE A 81 -7.82 -9.74 7.36
C ILE A 81 -7.38 -11.07 6.76
N MET A 82 -7.25 -11.13 5.44
CA MET A 82 -6.84 -12.33 4.72
C MET A 82 -5.34 -12.51 4.95
N ASN A 83 -4.98 -13.11 6.09
CA ASN A 83 -3.60 -13.37 6.45
C ASN A 83 -3.24 -14.81 6.12
N SER A 84 -2.29 -15.04 5.21
CA SER A 84 -1.49 -16.26 5.23
C SER A 84 -0.13 -15.96 5.88
N GLY A 85 -0.10 -15.69 7.17
CA GLY A 85 1.14 -15.63 7.96
C GLY A 85 2.07 -14.42 7.77
N TYR A 86 1.69 -13.35 7.06
CA TYR A 86 2.52 -12.14 6.96
C TYR A 86 2.32 -11.28 8.22
N GLN A 87 3.27 -11.37 9.16
CA GLN A 87 3.37 -10.35 10.20
C GLN A 87 3.90 -9.09 9.55
N TYR A 88 3.08 -8.03 9.49
CA TYR A 88 3.57 -6.74 9.04
C TYR A 88 4.76 -6.33 9.91
N PRO A 89 5.96 -6.18 9.34
CA PRO A 89 7.14 -5.85 10.12
C PRO A 89 6.96 -4.48 10.77
N SER A 90 6.80 -4.45 12.09
CA SER A 90 6.65 -3.21 12.89
C SER A 90 7.80 -2.23 12.71
N ASN A 91 8.96 -2.73 12.26
CA ASN A 91 10.21 -2.02 12.04
C ASN A 91 10.45 -1.61 10.57
N GLU A 92 9.74 -2.15 9.57
CA GLU A 92 9.88 -1.67 8.18
C GLU A 92 9.01 -0.45 7.88
N LEU A 93 8.09 -0.07 8.75
CA LEU A 93 7.27 1.14 8.59
C LEU A 93 8.07 2.44 8.60
N GLU A 94 9.38 2.37 8.85
CA GLU A 94 10.29 3.47 8.49
C GLU A 94 10.03 3.96 7.06
N TRP A 95 9.67 3.08 6.11
CA TRP A 95 9.31 3.49 4.76
C TRP A 95 8.00 4.30 4.68
N LEU A 96 7.03 4.07 5.58
CA LEU A 96 5.85 4.92 5.69
C LEU A 96 6.21 6.31 6.25
N GLY A 97 7.22 6.37 7.11
CA GLY A 97 7.87 7.63 7.52
C GLY A 97 8.46 8.38 6.32
N LYS A 98 9.07 7.67 5.37
CA LYS A 98 9.54 8.25 4.09
C LYS A 98 8.38 8.80 3.27
N PHE A 99 7.17 8.23 3.35
CA PHE A 99 5.99 8.80 2.66
C PHE A 99 5.59 10.16 3.23
N SER A 100 5.75 10.42 4.54
CA SER A 100 5.58 11.78 5.09
C SER A 100 6.66 12.75 4.63
N ASP A 101 7.87 12.26 4.32
CA ASP A 101 8.99 13.06 3.82
C ASP A 101 8.87 13.43 2.33
N LEU A 102 7.88 12.89 1.60
CA LEU A 102 7.60 13.32 0.20
C LEU A 102 7.33 14.83 0.10
N SER A 103 6.88 15.46 1.18
CA SER A 103 6.72 16.91 1.26
C SER A 103 8.05 17.69 1.27
N ASN A 104 9.18 17.04 1.62
CA ASN A 104 10.52 17.61 1.74
C ASN A 104 11.51 17.01 0.71
N THR A 105 11.03 16.68 -0.48
CA THR A 105 11.81 15.94 -1.48
C THR A 105 12.99 16.76 -2.04
N ASN A 106 14.21 16.21 -1.99
CA ASN A 106 15.41 16.71 -2.67
C ASN A 106 16.15 15.59 -3.42
N GLN A 107 17.15 15.92 -4.25
CA GLN A 107 17.90 14.96 -5.08
C GLN A 107 18.44 13.77 -4.29
N THR A 108 19.10 14.02 -3.16
CA THR A 108 19.70 12.98 -2.30
C THR A 108 18.62 12.06 -1.71
N TRP A 109 17.47 12.62 -1.35
CA TRP A 109 16.35 11.83 -0.85
C TRP A 109 15.76 10.91 -1.93
N ILE A 110 15.60 11.40 -3.16
CA ILE A 110 15.14 10.58 -4.31
C ILE A 110 16.12 9.42 -4.57
N GLU A 111 17.42 9.71 -4.57
CA GLU A 111 18.47 8.72 -4.82
C GLU A 111 18.48 7.60 -3.77
N ASN A 112 18.27 7.92 -2.51
CA ASN A 112 18.33 6.96 -1.42
C ASN A 112 17.03 6.17 -1.22
N ASN A 113 15.88 6.68 -1.68
CA ASN A 113 14.58 6.11 -1.31
C ASN A 113 13.72 5.69 -2.51
N ILE A 114 13.77 6.42 -3.64
CA ILE A 114 12.95 6.13 -4.82
C ILE A 114 13.74 5.34 -5.88
N ASN A 115 15.00 5.70 -6.15
CA ASN A 115 15.79 5.04 -7.18
C ASN A 115 15.91 3.52 -7.01
N PRO A 116 16.09 2.95 -5.79
CA PRO A 116 16.11 1.50 -5.62
C PRO A 116 14.81 0.82 -6.05
N ALA A 117 13.66 1.42 -5.74
CA ALA A 117 12.35 0.90 -6.14
C ALA A 117 12.15 0.99 -7.66
N ILE A 118 12.58 2.09 -8.29
CA ILE A 118 12.55 2.24 -9.75
C ILE A 118 13.41 1.17 -10.43
N LEU A 119 14.65 0.96 -9.94
CA LEU A 119 15.55 -0.05 -10.48
C LEU A 119 14.99 -1.47 -10.33
N TYR A 120 14.39 -1.77 -9.19
CA TYR A 120 13.72 -3.06 -8.94
C TYR A 120 12.54 -3.27 -9.92
N CYS A 121 11.69 -2.27 -10.11
CA CYS A 121 10.60 -2.33 -11.10
C CYS A 121 11.12 -2.50 -12.53
N GLN A 122 12.20 -1.81 -12.89
CA GLN A 122 12.83 -1.93 -14.21
C GLN A 122 13.42 -3.33 -14.43
N GLN A 123 14.02 -3.95 -13.41
CA GLN A 123 14.56 -5.32 -13.49
C GLN A 123 13.46 -6.36 -13.72
N GLN A 124 12.28 -6.19 -13.11
CA GLN A 124 11.15 -7.10 -13.31
C GLN A 124 10.49 -6.99 -14.71
N SER A 125 10.73 -5.90 -15.43
CA SER A 125 10.15 -5.68 -16.77
C SER A 125 10.77 -6.49 -17.92
N HIS A 126 11.57 -7.53 -17.62
CA HIS A 126 12.24 -8.40 -18.60
C HIS A 126 12.99 -7.63 -19.72
N GLY A 127 13.78 -6.61 -19.34
CA GLY A 127 14.75 -5.98 -20.25
C GLY A 127 14.19 -5.09 -21.35
N LYS A 128 12.90 -4.72 -21.35
CA LYS A 128 12.33 -3.85 -22.39
C LYS A 128 12.74 -2.38 -22.28
N TYR A 129 13.16 -1.91 -21.10
CA TYR A 129 13.55 -0.51 -20.87
C TYR A 129 14.76 -0.43 -19.93
N VAL A 130 15.95 -0.79 -20.43
CA VAL A 130 17.21 -0.54 -19.71
C VAL A 130 17.65 0.89 -19.97
N CYS A 131 17.42 1.81 -19.02
CA CYS A 131 18.10 3.10 -19.02
C CYS A 131 19.58 2.87 -18.67
N ASN A 132 20.47 2.94 -19.66
CA ASN A 132 21.92 2.96 -19.44
C ASN A 132 22.33 4.24 -18.70
N HIS A 133 22.16 4.28 -17.38
CA HIS A 133 22.77 5.30 -16.53
C HIS A 133 24.26 5.00 -16.40
N ARG A 134 25.07 5.52 -17.34
CA ARG A 134 26.49 5.71 -17.06
C ARG A 134 26.61 6.80 -15.99
N PRO A 135 27.31 6.56 -14.87
CA PRO A 135 27.62 7.64 -13.94
C PRO A 135 28.47 8.68 -14.68
N ARG A 136 28.04 9.95 -14.67
CA ARG A 136 28.91 11.05 -15.09
C ARG A 136 30.09 11.07 -14.13
N ARG A 137 31.28 10.71 -14.64
CA ARG A 137 32.55 10.95 -13.95
C ARG A 137 32.72 12.48 -13.85
N ASN A 138 33.07 12.94 -12.65
CA ASN A 138 33.52 14.31 -12.38
C ASN A 138 34.62 14.74 -13.35
#